data_AF-A0A6N6KVA6-F1
#
_entry.id   AF-A0A6N6KVA6-F1
#
_cell.length_a   1.000
_cell.length_b   1.000
_cell.length_c   1.000
_cell.angle_alpha   90.00
_cell.angle_beta   90.00
_cell.angle_gamma   90.00
#
_symmetry.space_group_name_H-M   'P 1'
#
loop_
_entity.id
_entity.type
_entity.pdbx_description
1 polymer ?
#
loop_
_entity_poly.entity_id
_entity_poly.type
_entity_poly.pdbx_seq_one_letter_code
_entity_poly.pdbx_strand_id
1 'polypeptide(L)'
;MNGILNGPVNGALVSVLAKINAKQVQAKNRSGRYLQALASHGQAPSDGVEKDSRKMGKPSDQVEELDVALPGKMPVKVSVHVYDGPRGDGFNVLAEARVSGQLYRRVVTTGPESYREHDWVEVPDELNR
;
A
#
# COMPACT_ATOMS: atom_id res chain seq x y z
N MET A 1 -15.51 9.94 10.54
CA MET A 1 -14.61 9.49 9.46
C MET A 1 -14.91 10.25 8.18
N ASN A 2 -13.88 10.62 7.43
CA ASN A 2 -13.98 11.49 6.25
C ASN A 2 -14.61 10.74 5.05
N GLY A 3 -15.65 11.31 4.43
CA GLY A 3 -16.37 10.69 3.31
C GLY A 3 -15.49 10.40 2.08
N ILE A 4 -14.40 11.16 1.89
CA ILE A 4 -13.42 10.94 0.82
C ILE A 4 -12.64 9.63 1.03
N LEU A 5 -12.21 9.37 2.27
CA LEU A 5 -11.45 8.16 2.61
C LEU A 5 -12.29 6.90 2.44
N ASN A 6 -13.55 6.94 2.87
CA ASN A 6 -14.48 5.81 2.78
C ASN A 6 -15.11 5.63 1.38
N GLY A 7 -15.05 6.66 0.53
CA GLY A 7 -15.60 6.63 -0.82
C GLY A 7 -14.53 6.31 -1.88
N PRO A 8 -14.13 7.30 -2.71
CA PRO A 8 -13.25 7.05 -3.87
C PRO A 8 -11.89 6.45 -3.49
N VAL A 9 -11.31 6.86 -2.36
CA VAL A 9 -10.00 6.34 -1.90
C VAL A 9 -10.10 4.86 -1.54
N ASN A 10 -11.09 4.47 -0.73
CA ASN A 10 -11.28 3.06 -0.36
C ASN A 10 -11.64 2.18 -1.55
N GLY A 11 -12.50 2.65 -2.47
CA GLY A 11 -12.85 1.90 -3.68
C GLY A 11 -11.63 1.60 -4.57
N ALA A 12 -10.78 2.60 -4.77
CA ALA A 12 -9.51 2.41 -5.49
C ALA A 12 -8.56 1.48 -4.73
N LEU A 13 -8.44 1.64 -3.41
CA LEU A 13 -7.58 0.80 -2.57
C LEU A 13 -7.98 -0.67 -2.65
N VAL A 14 -9.27 -1.02 -2.55
CA VAL A 14 -9.75 -2.41 -2.66
C VAL A 14 -9.33 -3.04 -3.99
N SER A 15 -9.47 -2.30 -5.09
CA SER A 15 -9.09 -2.78 -6.43
C SER A 15 -7.58 -3.03 -6.54
N VAL A 16 -6.77 -2.16 -5.92
CA VAL A 16 -5.31 -2.28 -5.88
C VAL A 16 -4.86 -3.44 -4.97
N LEU A 17 -5.49 -3.62 -3.81
CA LEU A 17 -5.21 -4.71 -2.87
C LEU A 17 -5.39 -6.08 -3.52
N ALA A 18 -6.46 -6.28 -4.28
CA ALA A 18 -6.70 -7.53 -5.00
C ALA A 18 -5.55 -7.86 -5.97
N LYS A 19 -5.05 -6.85 -6.71
CA LYS A 19 -3.94 -7.01 -7.65
C LYS A 19 -2.61 -7.28 -6.95
N ILE A 20 -2.31 -6.56 -5.87
CA ILE A 20 -1.11 -6.78 -5.04
C ILE A 20 -1.15 -8.20 -4.48
N ASN A 21 -2.27 -8.63 -3.89
CA ASN A 21 -2.40 -9.96 -3.29
C ASN A 21 -2.19 -11.07 -4.32
N ALA A 22 -2.79 -10.96 -5.52
CA ALA A 22 -2.60 -11.92 -6.59
C ALA A 22 -1.12 -12.06 -6.99
N LYS A 23 -0.39 -10.94 -7.09
CA LYS A 23 1.04 -10.93 -7.43
C LYS A 23 1.92 -11.45 -6.30
N GLN A 24 1.55 -11.19 -5.06
CA GLN A 24 2.25 -11.73 -3.90
C GLN A 24 2.10 -13.25 -3.78
N VAL A 25 0.92 -13.79 -4.03
CA VAL A 25 0.70 -15.25 -4.08
C VAL A 25 1.56 -15.89 -5.17
N GLN A 26 1.61 -15.28 -6.36
CA GLN A 26 2.48 -15.75 -7.44
C GLN A 26 3.97 -15.72 -7.06
N ALA A 27 4.43 -14.64 -6.43
CA ALA A 27 5.81 -14.54 -5.96
C ALA A 27 6.11 -15.60 -4.89
N LYS A 28 5.24 -15.74 -3.89
CA LYS A 28 5.37 -16.72 -2.80
C LYS A 28 5.44 -18.16 -3.35
N ASN A 29 4.60 -18.50 -4.33
CA ASN A 29 4.61 -19.82 -4.96
C ASN A 29 5.87 -20.08 -5.79
N ARG A 30 6.44 -19.03 -6.41
CA ARG A 30 7.61 -19.16 -7.29
C ARG A 30 8.93 -19.21 -6.51
N SER A 31 9.10 -18.33 -5.53
CA SER A 31 10.39 -18.12 -4.83
C SER A 31 10.33 -18.39 -3.33
N GLY A 32 9.20 -18.82 -2.80
CA GLY A 32 9.03 -19.12 -1.37
C GLY A 32 8.94 -17.89 -0.47
N ARG A 33 8.96 -16.67 -1.02
CA ARG A 33 8.93 -15.41 -0.27
C ARG A 33 7.98 -14.38 -0.87
N TYR A 34 7.49 -13.48 -0.04
CA TYR A 34 6.84 -12.24 -0.49
C TYR A 34 7.87 -11.24 -0.99
N LEU A 35 7.43 -10.28 -1.81
CA LEU A 35 8.27 -9.21 -2.35
C LEU A 35 7.86 -7.85 -1.80
N GLN A 36 8.86 -7.03 -1.48
CA GLN A 36 8.68 -5.63 -1.13
C GLN A 36 8.49 -4.78 -2.39
N ALA A 37 7.75 -3.68 -2.28
CA ALA A 37 7.53 -2.76 -3.38
C ALA A 37 7.49 -1.31 -2.90
N LEU A 38 8.26 -0.45 -3.57
CA LEU A 38 8.35 0.98 -3.29
C LEU A 38 7.05 1.70 -3.66
N ALA A 39 6.91 2.93 -3.17
CA ALA A 39 5.69 3.70 -3.31
C ALA A 39 5.29 3.96 -4.78
N SER A 40 4.01 3.74 -5.07
CA SER A 40 3.37 3.99 -6.36
C SER A 40 3.29 5.47 -6.75
N HIS A 41 3.58 6.39 -5.83
CA HIS A 41 3.60 7.83 -6.07
C HIS A 41 4.78 8.48 -5.35
N GLY A 42 5.23 9.64 -5.85
CA GLY A 42 6.18 10.50 -5.15
C GLY A 42 5.56 11.20 -3.94
N GLN A 43 4.32 11.67 -4.07
CA GLN A 43 3.54 12.28 -3.00
C GLN A 43 2.14 11.66 -2.93
N ALA A 44 1.56 11.59 -1.74
CA ALA A 44 0.19 11.12 -1.58
C ALA A 44 -0.80 12.03 -2.36
N PRO A 45 -1.76 11.47 -3.11
CA PRO A 45 -2.84 12.24 -3.71
C PRO A 45 -3.70 12.94 -2.65
N SER A 46 -4.32 14.07 -3.03
CA SER A 46 -5.10 14.91 -2.11
C SER A 46 -6.57 14.91 -2.49
N ASP A 47 -7.44 14.93 -1.48
CA ASP A 47 -8.88 15.21 -1.59
C ASP A 47 -9.62 14.30 -2.57
N GLY A 48 -9.17 13.05 -2.68
CA GLY A 48 -9.78 12.06 -3.58
C GLY A 48 -9.49 12.29 -5.06
N VAL A 49 -8.63 13.26 -5.40
CA VAL A 49 -8.22 13.54 -6.77
C VAL A 49 -7.25 12.46 -7.23
N GLU A 50 -7.53 11.84 -8.38
CA GLU A 50 -6.63 10.86 -8.97
C GLU A 50 -5.34 11.55 -9.46
N LYS A 51 -4.19 10.97 -9.14
CA LYS A 51 -2.89 11.38 -9.68
C LYS A 51 -2.27 10.23 -10.46
N ASP A 52 -1.37 10.58 -11.37
CA ASP A 52 -0.60 9.59 -12.12
C ASP A 52 0.16 8.68 -11.15
N SER A 53 -0.13 7.40 -11.24
CA SER A 53 0.63 6.38 -10.54
C SER A 53 1.82 5.97 -11.41
N ARG A 54 2.91 5.60 -10.76
CA ARG A 54 4.07 4.99 -11.41
C ARG A 54 4.11 3.51 -11.12
N LYS A 55 4.83 2.77 -11.96
CA LYS A 55 5.24 1.40 -11.64
C LYS A 55 5.93 1.39 -10.28
N MET A 56 5.54 0.44 -9.43
CA MET A 56 6.15 0.28 -8.11
C MET A 56 7.55 -0.31 -8.29
N GLY A 57 8.58 0.47 -7.96
CA GLY A 57 9.94 -0.01 -7.99
C GLY A 57 10.21 -1.09 -6.93
N LYS A 58 11.35 -1.77 -7.04
CA LYS A 58 11.87 -2.67 -6.01
C LYS A 58 12.93 -1.97 -5.14
N PRO A 59 13.09 -2.36 -3.87
CA PRO A 59 14.28 -2.01 -3.09
C PRO A 59 15.59 -2.44 -3.78
N SER A 60 16.71 -1.78 -3.47
CA SER A 60 18.00 -2.05 -4.12
C SER A 60 18.59 -3.41 -3.76
N ASP A 61 18.29 -3.91 -2.56
CA ASP A 61 18.70 -5.21 -2.02
C ASP A 61 17.79 -6.37 -2.49
N GLN A 62 16.67 -6.08 -3.14
CA GLN A 62 15.78 -7.07 -3.73
C GLN A 62 16.06 -7.22 -5.23
N VAL A 63 16.30 -8.44 -5.72
CA VAL A 63 16.54 -8.68 -7.16
C VAL A 63 15.23 -8.65 -7.97
N GLU A 64 14.19 -9.32 -7.47
CA GLU A 64 12.90 -9.45 -8.16
C GLU A 64 12.03 -8.20 -7.97
N GLU A 65 11.15 -7.93 -8.93
CA GLU A 65 10.16 -6.85 -8.84
C GLU A 65 8.76 -7.43 -8.60
N LEU A 66 7.98 -6.76 -7.75
CA LEU A 66 6.55 -7.05 -7.62
C LEU A 66 5.81 -6.36 -8.78
N ASP A 67 5.70 -7.06 -9.91
CA ASP A 67 5.12 -6.54 -11.15
C ASP A 67 3.58 -6.43 -11.09
N VAL A 68 3.08 -5.41 -10.38
CA VAL A 68 1.65 -5.10 -10.23
C VAL A 68 1.20 -4.12 -11.31
N ALA A 69 0.18 -4.52 -12.09
CA ALA A 69 -0.47 -3.63 -13.06
C ALA A 69 -1.43 -2.65 -12.37
N LEU A 70 -0.87 -1.56 -11.83
CA LEU A 70 -1.65 -0.49 -11.21
C LEU A 70 -2.47 0.31 -12.24
N PRO A 71 -3.61 0.90 -11.85
CA PRO A 71 -4.29 1.91 -12.67
C PRO A 71 -3.34 3.08 -12.97
N GLY A 72 -3.39 3.62 -14.20
CA GLY A 72 -2.53 4.74 -14.60
C GLY A 72 -2.73 5.99 -13.72
N LYS A 73 -3.94 6.16 -13.17
CA LYS A 73 -4.26 7.19 -12.17
C LYS A 73 -5.02 6.57 -11.01
N MET A 74 -4.76 7.02 -9.78
CA MET A 74 -5.55 6.64 -8.61
C MET A 74 -5.44 7.66 -7.47
N PRO A 75 -6.42 7.75 -6.57
CA PRO A 75 -6.44 8.74 -5.49
C PRO A 75 -5.72 8.29 -4.21
N VAL A 76 -4.87 7.26 -4.30
CA VAL A 76 -4.19 6.66 -3.15
C VAL A 76 -2.76 6.28 -3.51
N LYS A 77 -1.82 6.61 -2.63
CA LYS A 77 -0.44 6.12 -2.71
C LYS A 77 -0.35 4.80 -1.96
N VAL A 78 0.32 3.81 -2.55
CA VAL A 78 0.51 2.49 -1.93
C VAL A 78 1.98 2.09 -1.94
N SER A 79 2.43 1.42 -0.89
CA SER A 79 3.70 0.68 -0.82
C SER A 79 3.46 -0.68 -0.17
N VAL A 80 4.37 -1.62 -0.41
CA VAL A 80 4.30 -2.97 0.17
C VAL A 80 5.53 -3.19 1.03
N HIS A 81 5.31 -3.65 2.27
CA HIS A 81 6.36 -3.96 3.23
C HIS A 81 6.21 -5.41 3.68
N VAL A 82 7.23 -6.23 3.45
CA VAL A 82 7.23 -7.62 3.91
C VAL A 82 7.63 -7.68 5.38
N TYR A 83 7.11 -8.68 6.10
CA TYR A 83 7.54 -8.98 7.46
C TYR A 83 7.80 -10.47 7.62
N ASP A 84 8.73 -10.78 8.51
CA ASP A 84 8.99 -12.12 9.01
C ASP A 84 8.78 -12.08 10.53
N GLY A 85 7.74 -12.76 11.00
CA GLY A 85 7.27 -12.69 12.38
C GLY A 85 7.20 -14.07 13.02
N PRO A 86 7.09 -14.14 14.37
CA PRO A 86 7.02 -15.41 15.11
C PRO A 86 5.87 -16.33 14.69
N ARG A 87 4.80 -15.78 14.09
CA ARG A 87 3.65 -16.56 13.60
C ARG A 87 3.74 -16.93 12.11
N GLY A 88 4.80 -16.50 11.42
CA GLY A 88 5.04 -16.69 10.01
C GLY A 88 5.24 -15.37 9.26
N ASP A 89 5.55 -15.48 7.97
CA ASP A 89 5.82 -14.35 7.11
C ASP A 89 4.55 -13.81 6.44
N GLY A 90 4.60 -12.55 6.04
CA GLY A 90 3.49 -11.87 5.39
C GLY A 90 3.91 -10.53 4.80
N PHE A 91 2.92 -9.73 4.44
CA PHE A 91 3.16 -8.37 3.96
C PHE A 91 2.07 -7.40 4.40
N ASN A 92 2.45 -6.14 4.48
CA ASN A 92 1.58 -5.00 4.72
C ASN A 92 1.50 -4.16 3.47
N VAL A 93 0.28 -3.73 3.13
CA VAL A 93 0.06 -2.65 2.17
C VAL A 93 -0.17 -1.38 2.96
N LEU A 94 0.77 -0.45 2.88
CA LEU A 94 0.60 0.89 3.44
C LEU A 94 -0.07 1.77 2.38
N ALA A 95 -1.25 2.28 2.71
CA ALA A 95 -2.00 3.22 1.90
C ALA A 95 -1.91 4.63 2.50
N GLU A 96 -1.66 5.62 1.66
CA GLU A 96 -1.50 7.03 2.03
C GLU A 96 -2.39 7.91 1.14
N ALA A 97 -3.13 8.83 1.77
CA ALA A 97 -3.93 9.85 1.11
C ALA A 97 -3.93 11.13 1.95
N ARG A 98 -4.00 12.29 1.30
CA ARG A 98 -4.20 13.58 1.98
C ARG A 98 -5.66 14.00 1.88
N VAL A 99 -6.22 14.52 2.97
CA VAL A 99 -7.53 15.16 2.93
C VAL A 99 -7.47 16.47 3.70
N SER A 100 -7.85 17.56 3.04
CA SER A 100 -7.77 18.92 3.58
C SER A 100 -6.38 19.26 4.12
N GLY A 101 -5.33 18.84 3.39
CA GLY A 101 -3.92 19.03 3.78
C GLY A 101 -3.37 17.96 4.73
N GLN A 102 -4.22 17.31 5.52
CA GLN A 102 -3.84 16.31 6.52
C GLN A 102 -3.51 14.95 5.88
N LEU A 103 -2.38 14.34 6.26
CA LEU A 103 -2.01 13.00 5.80
C LEU A 103 -2.72 11.93 6.63
N TYR A 104 -3.30 10.95 5.95
CA TYR A 104 -3.89 9.75 6.54
C TYR A 104 -3.15 8.51 6.05
N ARG A 105 -3.01 7.53 6.94
CA ARG A 105 -2.42 6.22 6.67
C ARG A 105 -3.39 5.11 7.02
N ARG A 106 -3.45 4.08 6.19
CA ARG A 106 -4.11 2.82 6.47
C ARG A 106 -3.14 1.68 6.20
N VAL A 107 -3.13 0.68 7.06
CA VAL A 107 -2.34 -0.54 6.84
C VAL A 107 -3.30 -1.70 6.70
N VAL A 108 -3.20 -2.41 5.58
CA VAL A 108 -3.89 -3.69 5.36
C VAL A 108 -2.86 -4.80 5.43
N THR A 109 -3.11 -5.81 6.25
CA THR A 109 -2.16 -6.88 6.49
C THR A 109 -2.61 -8.20 5.87
N THR A 110 -1.70 -8.85 5.15
CA THR A 110 -1.86 -10.23 4.69
C THR A 110 -0.84 -11.10 5.38
N GLY A 111 -1.29 -12.17 6.01
CA GLY A 111 -0.45 -13.14 6.72
C GLY A 111 -1.01 -13.47 8.12
N PRO A 112 -0.25 -14.19 8.94
CA PRO A 112 -0.72 -14.73 10.21
C PRO A 112 -0.77 -13.70 11.36
N GLU A 113 -0.19 -12.51 11.18
CA GLU A 113 -0.18 -11.44 12.17
C GLU A 113 -1.23 -10.37 11.86
N SER A 114 -2.32 -10.30 12.61
CA SER A 114 -3.40 -9.32 12.39
C SER A 114 -3.23 -8.00 13.16
N TYR A 115 -2.35 -7.95 14.16
CA TYR A 115 -2.21 -6.77 15.03
C TYR A 115 -1.54 -5.56 14.35
N ARG A 116 -1.02 -5.74 13.14
CA ARG A 116 -0.38 -4.68 12.33
C ARG A 116 -1.39 -3.90 11.49
N GLU A 117 -2.57 -4.46 11.29
CA GLU A 117 -3.65 -3.85 10.53
C GLU A 117 -4.29 -2.70 11.32
N HIS A 118 -4.54 -1.59 10.65
CA HIS A 118 -5.32 -0.49 11.20
C HIS A 118 -6.03 0.24 10.09
N ASP A 119 -7.19 0.81 10.41
CA ASP A 119 -7.93 1.66 9.48
C ASP A 119 -7.23 3.01 9.27
N TRP A 120 -7.82 3.91 8.48
CA TRP A 120 -7.34 5.26 8.26
C TRP A 120 -7.14 5.99 9.59
N VAL A 121 -5.89 6.26 9.91
CA VAL A 121 -5.47 7.10 11.02
C VAL A 121 -4.80 8.35 10.49
N GLU A 122 -5.06 9.46 11.17
CA GLU A 122 -4.35 10.69 10.94
C GLU A 122 -2.87 10.51 11.32
N VAL A 123 -1.98 10.99 10.46
CA VAL A 123 -0.54 11.02 10.75
C VAL A 123 -0.21 12.39 11.34
N PRO A 124 0.21 12.48 12.62
CA PRO A 124 0.63 13.73 13.21
C PRO A 124 1.70 14.44 12.37
N ASP A 125 1.59 15.76 12.22
CA ASP A 125 2.50 16.57 11.40
C ASP A 125 3.97 16.48 11.84
N GLU A 126 4.22 16.18 13.11
CA GLU A 126 5.56 15.94 13.67
C GLU A 126 6.27 14.70 13.08
N LEU A 127 5.52 13.79 12.45
CA LEU A 127 6.04 12.61 11.76
C LEU A 127 6.15 12.79 10.23
N ASN A 128 5.92 14.01 9.73
CA ASN A 128 5.89 14.34 8.30
C ASN A 128 7.17 15.08 7.82
N ARG A 129 8.23 15.07 8.63
CA ARG A 129 9.54 15.69 8.35
C ARG A 129 10.47 14.78 7.57
#